data_AF-A0A957PE87-F1
#
_entry.id   AF-A0A957PE87-F1
#
_cell.length_a   1.000
_cell.length_b   1.000
_cell.length_c   1.000
_cell.angle_alpha   90.00
_cell.angle_beta   90.00
_cell.angle_gamma   90.00
#
_symmetry.space_group_name_H-M   'P 1'
#
loop_
_entity.id
_entity.type
_entity.pdbx_description
1 polymer ?
#
loop_
_entity_poly.entity_id
_entity_poly.type
_entity_poly.pdbx_seq_one_letter_code
_entity_poly.pdbx_strand_id
1 'polypeptide(L)'
;WGQNARRIFWVRWFESDTDPRHAVTFLLDQAGQRAGEKDFRGYSIDWWELTPPNHFALAPNLQPATYRFPPAVETVAISLPAEPIKPGAAIPVVIRWQRTGETPMDRPLKARVAIYNANGSRKAQADARLLNDRHVMPVQWSPTDQPLNVYRLETETELKPGQYELRLLVYDEETLEPLTYVDAAGNPAGQEAVLGLISVK
;
A
#
# COMPACT_ATOMS: atom_id res chain seq x y z
N TRP A 1 16.91 2.94 14.74
CA TRP A 1 17.76 3.97 14.10
C TRP A 1 16.86 5.13 13.72
N GLY A 2 17.22 6.40 13.97
CA GLY A 2 16.40 7.57 13.60
C GLY A 2 15.45 8.17 14.66
N GLN A 3 15.34 7.59 15.87
CA GLN A 3 14.42 8.08 16.91
C GLN A 3 14.63 9.56 17.28
N ASN A 4 15.88 10.02 17.31
CA ASN A 4 16.22 11.40 17.67
C ASN A 4 16.61 12.27 16.46
N ALA A 5 16.46 11.74 15.24
CA ALA A 5 16.86 12.45 14.03
C ALA A 5 15.87 13.58 13.71
N ARG A 6 16.36 14.81 13.52
CA ARG A 6 15.55 15.93 13.04
C ARG A 6 15.45 15.98 11.52
N ARG A 7 16.41 15.36 10.84
CA ARG A 7 16.46 15.26 9.38
C ARG A 7 16.93 13.87 8.98
N ILE A 8 16.29 13.29 7.97
CA ILE A 8 16.72 12.02 7.36
C ILE A 8 16.93 12.26 5.87
N PHE A 9 18.05 11.77 5.35
CA PHE A 9 18.37 11.77 3.92
C PHE A 9 18.21 10.35 3.39
N TRP A 10 17.47 10.21 2.30
CA TRP A 10 17.33 8.98 1.55
C TRP A 10 18.12 9.12 0.25
N VAL A 11 19.18 8.33 0.11
CA VAL A 11 20.10 8.41 -1.03
C VAL A 11 19.90 7.16 -1.87
N ARG A 12 19.55 7.35 -3.14
CA ARG A 12 19.37 6.26 -4.10
C ARG A 12 20.32 6.44 -5.27
N TRP A 13 20.93 5.36 -5.71
CA TRP A 13 21.67 5.32 -6.96
C TRP A 13 20.74 4.90 -8.10
N PHE A 14 20.88 5.50 -9.28
CA PHE A 14 19.91 5.37 -10.37
C PHE A 14 19.71 3.93 -10.89
N GLU A 15 20.71 3.05 -10.78
CA GLU A 15 20.59 1.63 -11.19
C GLU A 15 20.12 0.72 -10.04
N SER A 16 19.91 1.25 -8.84
CA SER A 16 19.53 0.46 -7.67
C SER A 16 18.02 0.39 -7.50
N ASP A 17 17.48 -0.82 -7.47
CA ASP A 17 16.10 -1.10 -7.08
C ASP A 17 15.98 -1.19 -5.55
N THR A 18 16.28 -0.09 -4.85
CA THR A 18 16.48 -0.12 -3.38
C THR A 18 15.17 -0.30 -2.59
N ASP A 19 14.05 0.21 -3.09
CA ASP A 19 12.76 0.19 -2.40
C ASP A 19 11.57 0.15 -3.39
N PRO A 20 11.41 -0.92 -4.19
CA PRO A 20 10.34 -1.06 -5.17
C PRO A 20 8.94 -1.12 -4.57
N ARG A 21 8.84 -1.31 -3.26
CA ARG A 21 7.56 -1.33 -2.51
C ARG A 21 7.28 0.01 -1.82
N HIS A 22 8.17 0.99 -1.93
CA HIS A 22 8.03 2.32 -1.32
C HIS A 22 7.90 2.31 0.20
N ALA A 23 8.42 1.28 0.89
CA ALA A 23 8.30 1.14 2.34
C ALA A 23 9.06 2.24 3.09
N VAL A 24 10.21 2.68 2.58
CA VAL A 24 11.04 3.72 3.21
C VAL A 24 10.37 5.08 3.07
N THR A 25 9.97 5.47 1.85
CA THR A 25 9.32 6.76 1.63
C THR A 25 7.96 6.83 2.34
N PHE A 26 7.21 5.72 2.37
CA PHE A 26 5.97 5.62 3.14
C PHE A 26 6.19 5.93 4.63
N LEU A 27 7.22 5.36 5.27
CA LEU A 27 7.54 5.61 6.67
C LEU A 27 7.99 7.07 6.92
N LEU A 28 8.79 7.63 6.02
CA LEU A 28 9.29 8.99 6.15
C LEU A 28 8.18 10.03 5.97
N ASP A 29 7.26 9.80 5.04
CA ASP A 29 6.09 10.65 4.82
C ASP A 29 5.08 10.59 5.98
N GLN A 30 5.07 9.51 6.75
CA GLN A 30 4.26 9.41 7.97
C GLN A 30 4.91 10.12 9.16
N ALA A 31 6.23 10.08 9.25
CA ALA A 31 6.98 10.59 10.41
C ALA A 31 7.39 12.07 10.27
N GLY A 32 7.33 12.64 9.06
CA GLY A 32 7.83 13.97 8.80
C GLY A 32 7.30 14.59 7.52
N GLN A 33 7.93 15.69 7.11
CA GLN A 33 7.61 16.41 5.89
C GLN A 33 8.78 16.36 4.93
N ARG A 34 8.53 15.93 3.68
CA ARG A 34 9.53 15.97 2.61
C ARG A 34 9.91 17.44 2.36
N ALA A 35 11.18 17.77 2.56
CA ALA A 35 11.68 19.14 2.54
C ALA A 35 12.52 19.47 1.31
N GLY A 36 12.86 18.46 0.50
CA GLY A 36 13.43 18.69 -0.82
C GLY A 36 14.02 17.45 -1.46
N GLU A 37 14.46 17.64 -2.69
CA GLU A 37 15.16 16.65 -3.49
C GLU A 37 16.36 17.28 -4.18
N LYS A 38 17.36 16.46 -4.49
CA LYS A 38 18.52 16.87 -5.30
C LYS A 38 19.11 15.68 -6.02
N ASP A 39 19.30 15.84 -7.33
CA ASP A 39 20.11 14.94 -8.12
C ASP A 39 21.58 15.34 -8.11
N PHE A 40 22.46 14.36 -7.99
CA PHE A 40 23.90 14.55 -7.98
C PHE A 40 24.63 13.30 -8.48
N ARG A 41 25.27 13.39 -9.66
CA ARG A 41 26.17 12.35 -10.20
C ARG A 41 25.57 10.94 -10.21
N GLY A 42 24.32 10.79 -10.67
CA GLY A 42 23.62 9.49 -10.69
C GLY A 42 23.00 9.08 -9.36
N TYR A 43 23.07 9.94 -8.34
CA TYR A 43 22.33 9.77 -7.10
C TYR A 43 21.13 10.72 -7.07
N SER A 44 20.00 10.23 -6.59
CA SER A 44 18.90 11.08 -6.12
C SER A 44 18.94 11.12 -4.59
N ILE A 45 18.83 12.31 -4.03
CA ILE A 45 18.80 12.55 -2.60
C ILE A 45 17.47 13.21 -2.27
N ASP A 46 16.66 12.53 -1.49
CA ASP A 46 15.45 13.08 -0.89
C ASP A 46 15.70 13.34 0.60
N TRP A 47 15.11 14.37 1.19
CA TRP A 47 15.19 14.54 2.65
C TRP A 47 13.89 15.00 3.28
N TRP A 48 13.71 14.58 4.53
CA TRP A 48 12.56 14.89 5.37
C TRP A 48 13.02 15.64 6.61
N GLU A 49 12.24 16.63 7.03
CA GLU A 49 12.28 17.17 8.39
C GLU A 49 11.33 16.38 9.27
N LEU A 50 11.78 16.03 10.48
CA LEU A 50 11.03 15.26 11.46
C LEU A 50 10.99 15.99 12.80
N THR A 51 10.01 15.63 13.63
CA THR A 51 9.87 16.14 15.00
C THR A 51 10.10 14.99 16.00
N PRO A 52 11.32 14.83 16.54
CA PRO A 52 11.62 13.80 17.52
C PRO A 52 10.75 13.90 18.80
N PRO A 53 10.50 12.77 19.49
CA PRO A 53 10.98 11.42 19.18
C PRO A 53 10.18 10.76 18.04
N ASN A 54 10.89 10.23 17.05
CA ASN A 54 10.28 9.57 15.90
C ASN A 54 9.97 8.11 16.21
N HIS A 55 8.79 7.67 15.75
CA HIS A 55 8.38 6.27 15.79
C HIS A 55 8.02 5.81 14.38
N PHE A 56 8.69 4.75 13.90
CA PHE A 56 8.47 4.19 12.57
C PHE A 56 7.78 2.84 12.71
N ALA A 57 6.55 2.74 12.21
CA ALA A 57 5.82 1.49 12.12
C ALA A 57 5.04 1.47 10.82
N LEU A 58 5.30 0.48 9.96
CA LEU A 58 4.58 0.33 8.70
C LEU A 58 3.08 0.13 8.94
N ALA A 59 2.75 -0.77 9.87
CA ALA A 59 1.39 -1.21 10.14
C ALA A 59 1.09 -1.15 11.64
N PRO A 60 0.92 0.05 12.23
CA PRO A 60 0.71 0.21 13.67
C PRO A 60 -0.57 -0.46 14.19
N ASN A 61 -1.58 -0.62 13.33
CA ASN A 61 -2.88 -1.21 13.66
C ASN A 61 -3.21 -2.39 12.75
N LEU A 62 -2.27 -3.33 12.61
CA LEU A 62 -2.45 -4.50 11.74
C LEU A 62 -3.47 -5.48 12.35
N GLN A 63 -4.60 -5.69 11.67
CA GLN A 63 -5.69 -6.57 12.09
C GLN A 63 -5.91 -7.70 11.07
N PRO A 64 -6.22 -8.94 11.50
CA PRO A 64 -6.55 -10.03 10.59
C PRO A 64 -7.72 -9.67 9.67
N ALA A 65 -7.56 -9.89 8.37
CA ALA A 65 -8.60 -9.69 7.38
C ALA A 65 -8.25 -10.49 6.12
N THR A 66 -9.20 -11.30 5.64
CA THR A 66 -9.00 -12.22 4.52
C THR A 66 -9.89 -11.87 3.35
N TYR A 67 -9.26 -11.45 2.25
CA TYR A 67 -9.84 -11.23 0.94
C TYR A 67 -9.06 -12.05 -0.08
N ARG A 68 -9.76 -12.89 -0.85
CA ARG A 68 -9.13 -13.91 -1.70
C ARG A 68 -9.28 -13.57 -3.17
N PHE A 69 -8.16 -13.65 -3.89
CA PHE A 69 -8.05 -13.43 -5.34
C PHE A 69 -7.39 -14.66 -5.98
N PRO A 70 -8.08 -15.81 -6.01
CA PRO A 70 -7.53 -17.04 -6.55
C PRO A 70 -7.27 -16.91 -8.06
N PRO A 71 -6.30 -17.67 -8.61
CA PRO A 71 -5.43 -18.62 -7.90
C PRO A 71 -4.17 -17.96 -7.31
N ALA A 72 -4.12 -16.63 -7.19
CA ALA A 72 -2.86 -15.91 -6.98
C ALA A 72 -2.53 -15.60 -5.53
N VAL A 73 -3.35 -14.78 -4.86
CA VAL A 73 -3.03 -14.20 -3.57
C VAL A 73 -4.27 -14.02 -2.69
N GLU A 74 -4.03 -13.92 -1.40
CA GLU A 74 -5.00 -13.47 -0.41
C GLU A 74 -4.37 -12.50 0.58
N THR A 75 -5.21 -11.69 1.23
CA THR A 75 -4.79 -10.90 2.38
C THR A 75 -4.81 -11.76 3.65
N VAL A 76 -3.84 -11.54 4.52
CA VAL A 76 -3.78 -12.13 5.87
C VAL A 76 -4.24 -11.10 6.90
N ALA A 77 -3.81 -9.85 6.72
CA ALA A 77 -4.11 -8.76 7.63
C ALA A 77 -4.01 -7.41 6.92
N ILE A 78 -4.70 -6.41 7.46
CA ILE A 78 -4.69 -5.04 6.96
C ILE A 78 -4.48 -4.04 8.11
N SER A 79 -3.81 -2.93 7.83
CA SER A 79 -3.70 -1.78 8.73
C SER A 79 -4.29 -0.58 8.01
N LEU A 80 -5.38 -0.06 8.56
CA LEU A 80 -6.09 1.12 8.08
C LEU A 80 -5.91 2.28 9.07
N PRO A 81 -6.15 3.54 8.65
CA PRO A 81 -6.15 4.67 9.58
C PRO A 81 -7.23 4.48 10.65
N ALA A 82 -6.85 4.62 11.92
CA ALA A 82 -7.79 4.58 13.05
C ALA A 82 -8.46 5.93 13.30
N GLU A 83 -7.76 7.02 12.96
CA GLU A 83 -8.25 8.38 13.12
C GLU A 83 -8.81 8.93 11.80
N PRO A 84 -9.78 9.87 11.86
CA PRO A 84 -10.28 10.54 10.68
C PRO A 84 -9.18 11.28 9.91
N ILE A 85 -9.25 11.20 8.59
CA ILE A 85 -8.31 11.81 7.65
C ILE A 85 -8.71 13.27 7.42
N LYS A 86 -7.71 14.15 7.38
CA LYS A 86 -7.91 15.55 6.98
C LYS A 86 -7.94 15.64 5.45
N PRO A 87 -8.77 16.51 4.84
CA PRO A 87 -8.69 16.80 3.41
C PRO A 87 -7.25 17.17 2.98
N GLY A 88 -6.80 16.64 1.85
CA GLY A 88 -5.43 16.81 1.36
C GLY A 88 -4.37 15.93 2.06
N ALA A 89 -4.70 15.27 3.17
CA ALA A 89 -3.79 14.32 3.80
C ALA A 89 -3.84 12.97 3.09
N ALA A 90 -2.68 12.34 2.94
CA ALA A 90 -2.61 11.00 2.36
C ALA A 90 -3.23 9.95 3.30
N ILE A 91 -3.82 8.92 2.72
CA ILE A 91 -4.41 7.79 3.44
C ILE A 91 -3.41 6.64 3.42
N PRO A 92 -2.79 6.29 4.55
CA PRO A 92 -1.90 5.14 4.63
C PRO A 92 -2.68 3.84 4.77
N VAL A 93 -2.42 2.89 3.88
CA VAL A 93 -2.96 1.53 3.95
C VAL A 93 -1.82 0.54 3.83
N VAL A 94 -1.79 -0.47 4.69
CA VAL A 94 -0.82 -1.56 4.60
C VAL A 94 -1.54 -2.89 4.58
N ILE A 95 -1.13 -3.77 3.68
CA ILE A 95 -1.72 -5.10 3.50
C ILE A 95 -0.62 -6.14 3.67
N ARG A 96 -0.88 -7.13 4.53
CA ARG A 96 -0.10 -8.35 4.60
C ARG A 96 -0.70 -9.36 3.63
N TRP A 97 0.11 -9.79 2.68
CA TRP A 97 -0.28 -10.73 1.63
C TRP A 97 0.21 -12.14 1.91
N GLN A 98 -0.40 -13.12 1.25
CA GLN A 98 0.12 -14.49 1.13
C GLN A 98 -0.24 -15.01 -0.26
N ARG A 99 0.62 -15.85 -0.84
CA ARG A 99 0.27 -16.53 -2.10
C ARG A 99 -0.73 -17.64 -1.84
N THR A 100 -1.61 -17.89 -2.79
CA THR A 100 -2.56 -19.01 -2.74
C THR A 100 -2.19 -20.08 -3.77
N GLY A 101 -2.73 -21.28 -3.58
CA GLY A 101 -2.57 -22.38 -4.53
C GLY A 101 -1.20 -23.07 -4.48
N GLU A 102 -1.19 -24.33 -4.93
CA GLU A 102 0.03 -25.13 -5.06
C GLU A 102 0.87 -24.68 -6.26
N THR A 103 0.18 -24.32 -7.36
CA THR A 103 0.76 -23.74 -8.57
C THR A 103 0.34 -22.27 -8.66
N PRO A 104 1.17 -21.33 -8.18
CA PRO A 104 0.82 -19.92 -8.22
C PRO A 104 0.74 -19.42 -9.66
N MET A 105 -0.06 -18.39 -9.86
CA MET A 105 -0.12 -17.70 -11.14
C MET A 105 1.23 -17.03 -11.45
N ASP A 106 1.84 -17.40 -12.57
CA ASP A 106 3.08 -16.81 -13.09
C ASP A 106 2.77 -15.56 -13.93
N ARG A 107 2.37 -14.50 -13.24
CA ARG A 107 2.06 -13.19 -13.83
C ARG A 107 2.48 -12.07 -12.90
N PRO A 108 2.94 -10.92 -13.43
CA PRO A 108 3.14 -9.73 -12.63
C PRO A 108 1.79 -9.19 -12.16
N LEU A 109 1.64 -9.01 -10.85
CA LEU A 109 0.39 -8.55 -10.24
C LEU A 109 0.56 -7.19 -9.60
N LYS A 110 -0.45 -6.35 -9.77
CA LYS A 110 -0.64 -5.12 -9.00
C LYS A 110 -1.88 -5.22 -8.15
N ALA A 111 -1.81 -4.58 -6.98
CA ALA A 111 -2.97 -4.29 -6.17
C ALA A 111 -3.25 -2.79 -6.21
N ARG A 112 -4.53 -2.44 -6.39
CA ARG A 112 -5.04 -1.09 -6.22
C ARG A 112 -5.84 -1.02 -4.94
N VAL A 113 -5.53 -0.03 -4.12
CA VAL A 113 -6.41 0.42 -3.04
C VAL A 113 -7.04 1.75 -3.46
N ALA A 114 -8.34 1.87 -3.32
CA ALA A 114 -9.07 3.07 -3.73
C ALA A 114 -10.20 3.42 -2.77
N ILE A 115 -10.51 4.71 -2.65
CA ILE A 115 -11.65 5.19 -1.87
C ILE A 115 -12.79 5.65 -2.77
N TYR A 116 -14.00 5.37 -2.33
CA TYR A 116 -15.23 5.68 -3.05
C TYR A 116 -16.19 6.43 -2.13
N ASN A 117 -16.87 7.44 -2.66
CA ASN A 117 -17.95 8.11 -1.92
C ASN A 117 -19.25 7.29 -1.96
N ALA A 118 -20.28 7.73 -1.22
CA ALA A 118 -21.59 7.08 -1.18
C ALA A 118 -22.27 6.89 -2.55
N ASN A 119 -21.89 7.68 -3.55
CA ASN A 119 -22.43 7.57 -4.92
C ASN A 119 -21.60 6.61 -5.79
N GLY A 120 -20.61 5.90 -5.23
CA GLY A 120 -19.72 4.99 -5.96
C GLY A 120 -18.66 5.69 -6.82
N SER A 121 -18.41 6.99 -6.63
CA SER A 121 -17.36 7.72 -7.34
C SER A 121 -16.02 7.57 -6.63
N ARG A 122 -15.01 7.05 -7.35
CA ARG A 122 -13.61 6.95 -6.88
C ARG A 122 -13.02 8.34 -6.64
N LYS A 123 -12.42 8.56 -5.48
CA LYS A 123 -11.83 9.87 -5.08
C LYS A 123 -10.32 9.88 -4.95
N ALA A 124 -9.73 8.75 -4.59
CA ALA A 124 -8.29 8.58 -4.58
C ALA A 124 -7.96 7.11 -4.78
N GLN A 125 -6.76 6.83 -5.25
CA GLN A 125 -6.24 5.47 -5.39
C GLN A 125 -4.72 5.44 -5.25
N ALA A 126 -4.20 4.26 -4.97
CA ALA A 126 -2.79 3.95 -5.05
C ALA A 126 -2.65 2.50 -5.55
N ASP A 127 -1.69 2.30 -6.45
CA ASP A 127 -1.44 1.02 -7.09
C ASP A 127 0.01 0.62 -6.86
N ALA A 128 0.25 -0.60 -6.38
CA ALA A 128 1.59 -1.12 -6.15
C ALA A 128 1.73 -2.55 -6.68
N ARG A 129 2.94 -2.88 -7.17
CA ARG A 129 3.31 -4.25 -7.54
C ARG A 129 3.31 -5.13 -6.28
N LEU A 130 2.76 -6.33 -6.41
CA LEU A 130 2.80 -7.32 -5.33
C LEU A 130 4.18 -7.97 -5.28
N LEU A 131 5.00 -7.48 -4.36
CA LEU A 131 6.37 -7.96 -4.17
C LEU A 131 6.61 -8.33 -2.70
N ASN A 132 7.55 -9.23 -2.44
CA ASN A 132 8.05 -9.47 -1.09
C ASN A 132 9.31 -8.64 -0.77
N ASP A 133 9.90 -8.84 0.40
CA ASP A 133 11.12 -8.15 0.85
C ASP A 133 12.36 -8.45 -0.02
N ARG A 134 12.29 -9.49 -0.87
CA ARG A 134 13.32 -9.86 -1.85
C ARG A 134 13.03 -9.34 -3.25
N HIS A 135 12.00 -8.49 -3.39
CA HIS A 135 11.56 -7.85 -4.64
C HIS A 135 11.09 -8.85 -5.70
N VAL A 136 10.64 -10.04 -5.28
CA VAL A 136 10.11 -11.07 -6.17
C VAL A 136 8.58 -11.16 -6.12
N MET A 137 7.99 -11.62 -7.22
CA MET A 137 6.55 -11.72 -7.45
C MET A 137 5.92 -12.92 -6.72
N PRO A 138 4.58 -13.00 -6.58
CA PRO A 138 3.91 -14.04 -5.79
C PRO A 138 4.26 -15.48 -6.18
N VAL A 139 4.52 -15.73 -7.46
CA VAL A 139 4.95 -17.06 -7.95
C VAL A 139 6.25 -17.56 -7.33
N GLN A 140 7.11 -16.64 -6.89
CA GLN A 140 8.42 -16.93 -6.28
C GLN A 140 8.37 -16.90 -4.74
N TRP A 141 7.20 -16.63 -4.15
CA TRP A 141 7.06 -16.61 -2.69
C TRP A 141 7.07 -18.04 -2.13
N SER A 142 7.62 -18.21 -0.93
CA SER A 142 7.36 -19.42 -0.13
C SER A 142 5.87 -19.47 0.24
N PRO A 143 5.24 -20.65 0.41
CA PRO A 143 3.89 -20.73 0.98
C PRO A 143 3.74 -20.03 2.33
N THR A 144 4.84 -19.88 3.08
CA THR A 144 4.88 -19.21 4.39
C THR A 144 5.26 -17.73 4.32
N ASP A 145 5.63 -17.20 3.14
CA ASP A 145 5.97 -15.79 3.01
C ASP A 145 4.70 -14.95 3.22
N GLN A 146 4.80 -13.95 4.09
CA GLN A 146 3.72 -13.01 4.37
C GLN A 146 4.16 -11.55 4.27
N PRO A 147 4.53 -11.07 3.06
CA PRO A 147 5.09 -9.73 2.90
C PRO A 147 4.06 -8.63 3.21
N LEU A 148 4.56 -7.50 3.72
CA LEU A 148 3.79 -6.26 3.82
C LEU A 148 3.97 -5.44 2.54
N ASN A 149 2.89 -4.91 1.99
CA ASN A 149 2.91 -3.92 0.91
C ASN A 149 2.17 -2.67 1.40
N VAL A 150 2.70 -1.51 1.02
CA VAL A 150 2.18 -0.21 1.46
C VAL A 150 1.53 0.53 0.30
N TYR A 151 0.46 1.25 0.61
CA TYR A 151 -0.33 2.03 -0.33
C TYR A 151 -0.59 3.40 0.30
N ARG A 152 -0.11 4.46 -0.36
CA ARG A 152 -0.31 5.85 0.06
C ARG A 152 -1.24 6.52 -0.93
N LEU A 153 -2.50 6.70 -0.56
CA LEU A 153 -3.47 7.34 -1.44
C LEU A 153 -3.40 8.84 -1.22
N GLU A 154 -2.94 9.59 -2.23
CA GLU A 154 -3.03 11.06 -2.22
C GLU A 154 -4.49 11.48 -2.30
N THR A 155 -4.90 12.40 -1.43
CA THR A 155 -6.25 12.98 -1.48
C THR A 155 -6.20 14.44 -1.89
N GLU A 156 -7.26 14.91 -2.53
CA GLU A 156 -7.42 16.32 -2.86
C GLU A 156 -7.76 17.13 -1.60
N THR A 157 -7.34 18.40 -1.56
CA THR A 157 -7.65 19.34 -0.48
C THR A 157 -9.15 19.65 -0.36
N GLU A 158 -9.89 19.43 -1.43
CA GLU A 158 -11.32 19.65 -1.59
C GLU A 158 -12.15 18.39 -1.27
N LEU A 159 -11.51 17.31 -0.81
CA LEU A 159 -12.20 16.09 -0.42
C LEU A 159 -13.23 16.41 0.68
N LYS A 160 -14.50 16.18 0.38
CA LYS A 160 -15.60 16.53 1.28
C LYS A 160 -15.53 15.71 2.58
N PRO A 161 -15.88 16.29 3.73
CA PRO A 161 -16.08 15.51 4.95
C PRO A 161 -17.18 14.45 4.76
N GLY A 162 -16.98 13.27 5.35
CA GLY A 162 -17.90 12.15 5.23
C GLY A 162 -17.25 10.79 5.32
N GLN A 163 -18.05 9.74 5.11
CA GLN A 163 -17.58 8.36 5.04
C GLN A 163 -17.28 7.95 3.60
N TYR A 164 -16.17 7.23 3.45
CA TYR A 164 -15.70 6.69 2.18
C TYR A 164 -15.43 5.20 2.32
N GLU A 165 -15.84 4.44 1.32
CA GLU A 165 -15.57 3.01 1.25
C GLU A 165 -14.19 2.78 0.67
N LEU A 166 -13.36 2.04 1.39
CA LEU A 166 -12.04 1.63 0.94
C LEU A 166 -12.14 0.26 0.26
N ARG A 167 -11.69 0.15 -0.99
CA ARG A 167 -11.75 -1.07 -1.78
C ARG A 167 -10.39 -1.52 -2.27
N LEU A 168 -10.25 -2.82 -2.45
CA LEU A 168 -9.08 -3.50 -2.96
C LEU A 168 -9.41 -4.22 -4.28
N LEU A 169 -8.58 -4.00 -5.29
CA LEU A 169 -8.58 -4.74 -6.54
C LEU A 169 -7.19 -5.37 -6.73
N VAL A 170 -7.14 -6.61 -7.21
CA VAL A 170 -5.90 -7.22 -7.72
C VAL A 170 -6.06 -7.43 -9.22
N TYR A 171 -5.05 -7.09 -10.01
CA TYR A 171 -5.07 -7.19 -11.46
C TYR A 171 -3.69 -7.56 -12.02
N ASP A 172 -3.71 -8.18 -13.19
CA ASP A 172 -2.50 -8.48 -13.96
C ASP A 172 -1.89 -7.19 -14.54
N GLU A 173 -0.61 -6.93 -14.27
CA GLU A 173 0.06 -5.67 -14.62
C GLU A 173 0.17 -5.45 -16.14
N GLU A 174 0.30 -6.53 -16.91
CA GLU A 174 0.52 -6.46 -18.37
C GLU A 174 -0.79 -6.24 -19.13
N THR A 175 -1.82 -6.99 -18.75
CA THR A 175 -3.12 -7.02 -19.44
C THR A 175 -4.13 -6.05 -18.83
N LEU A 176 -3.88 -5.59 -17.60
CA LEU A 176 -4.80 -4.81 -16.76
C LEU A 176 -6.09 -5.58 -16.42
N GLU A 177 -6.12 -6.89 -16.62
CA GLU A 177 -7.28 -7.71 -16.34
C GLU A 177 -7.43 -7.92 -14.82
N PRO A 178 -8.61 -7.61 -14.26
CA PRO A 178 -8.88 -7.80 -12.85
C PRO A 178 -9.03 -9.29 -12.51
N LEU A 179 -8.45 -9.71 -11.38
CA LEU A 179 -8.70 -11.01 -10.81
C LEU A 179 -10.09 -11.02 -10.16
N THR A 180 -10.71 -12.19 -10.14
CA THR A 180 -11.99 -12.37 -9.43
C THR A 180 -11.75 -12.38 -7.93
N TYR A 181 -12.44 -11.50 -7.22
CA TYR A 181 -12.60 -11.58 -5.77
C TYR A 181 -13.62 -12.67 -5.44
N VAL A 182 -13.32 -13.56 -4.50
CA VAL A 182 -14.25 -14.62 -4.06
C VAL A 182 -14.66 -14.45 -2.61
N ASP A 183 -15.89 -14.85 -2.30
CA ASP A 183 -16.43 -14.87 -0.94
C ASP A 183 -15.78 -15.99 -0.08
N ALA A 184 -16.22 -16.12 1.17
CA ALA A 184 -15.73 -17.13 2.10
C ALA A 184 -16.03 -18.58 1.66
N ALA A 185 -17.08 -18.80 0.86
CA ALA A 185 -17.44 -20.10 0.29
C ALA A 185 -16.68 -20.39 -1.03
N GLY A 186 -15.96 -19.42 -1.58
CA GLY A 186 -15.21 -19.55 -2.83
C GLY A 186 -16.03 -19.17 -4.08
N ASN A 187 -17.21 -18.58 -3.92
CA ASN A 187 -18.00 -18.11 -5.05
C ASN A 187 -17.48 -16.75 -5.55
N PRO A 188 -17.55 -16.46 -6.85
CA PRO A 188 -17.28 -15.13 -7.38
C PRO A 188 -18.14 -14.06 -6.68
N ALA A 189 -17.48 -13.04 -6.11
CA ALA A 189 -18.09 -11.93 -5.38
C ALA A 189 -17.82 -10.57 -6.05
N GLY A 190 -17.36 -10.59 -7.30
CA GLY A 190 -16.99 -9.41 -8.09
C GLY A 190 -15.49 -9.30 -8.31
N GLN A 191 -15.00 -8.07 -8.48
CA GLN A 191 -13.58 -7.77 -8.72
C GLN A 191 -12.95 -6.96 -7.57
N GLU A 192 -13.76 -6.22 -6.82
CA GLU A 192 -13.30 -5.39 -5.71
C GLU A 192 -13.78 -5.96 -4.37
N ALA A 193 -12.86 -6.07 -3.42
CA ALA A 193 -13.17 -6.38 -2.03
C ALA A 193 -13.30 -5.09 -1.22
N VAL A 194 -14.33 -4.98 -0.37
CA VAL A 194 -14.49 -3.85 0.55
C VAL A 194 -13.62 -4.09 1.79
N LEU A 195 -12.59 -3.26 1.99
CA LEU A 195 -11.67 -3.36 3.12
C LEU A 195 -12.25 -2.75 4.40
N GLY A 196 -13.14 -1.78 4.27
CA GLY A 196 -13.77 -1.06 5.38
C GLY A 196 -14.16 0.36 5.01
N LEU A 197 -14.55 1.13 6.02
CA LEU A 197 -14.87 2.55 5.89
C LEU A 197 -13.75 3.41 6.48
N ILE A 198 -13.47 4.53 5.83
CA ILE A 198 -12.65 5.60 6.40
C ILE A 198 -13.50 6.86 6.55
N SER A 199 -13.15 7.69 7.53
CA SER A 199 -13.82 8.98 7.76
C SER A 199 -12.91 10.14 7.38
N VAL A 200 -13.45 11.12 6.68
CA VAL A 200 -12.81 12.42 6.41
C VAL A 200 -13.51 13.48 7.24
N LYS A 201 -12.75 14.33 7.95
CA LYS A 201 -13.27 15.40 8.82
C LYS A 201 -12.80 16.78 8.38
#